data_AF-A0A1Y6KH93-F1
#
_entry.id   AF-A0A1Y6KH93-F1
#
_cell.length_a   1.000
_cell.length_b   1.000
_cell.length_c   1.000
_cell.angle_alpha   90.00
_cell.angle_beta   90.00
_cell.angle_gamma   90.00
#
_symmetry.space_group_name_H-M   'P 1'
#
loop_
_entity.id
_entity.type
_entity.pdbx_description
1 polymer ?
#
loop_
_entity_poly.entity_id
_entity_poly.type
_entity_poly.pdbx_seq_one_letter_code
_entity_poly.pdbx_strand_id
1 'polypeptide(L)' 'MSRKLTPRQVIARSYPTWDYAMADRLIAWLEDCGYEIVEKDAVHRDASLVPDVPETTSSLENAH' A
#
# COMPACT_ATOMS: atom_id res chain seq x y z
N MET A 1 -17.00 -8.24 17.30
CA MET A 1 -16.64 -8.87 16.01
C MET A 1 -16.22 -7.78 15.03
N SER A 2 -14.92 -7.64 14.80
CA SER A 2 -14.39 -6.68 13.83
C SER A 2 -14.85 -7.10 12.44
N ARG A 3 -15.76 -6.33 11.83
CA ARG A 3 -16.25 -6.61 10.48
C ARG A 3 -15.07 -6.43 9.53
N LYS A 4 -14.50 -7.53 9.03
CA LYS A 4 -13.49 -7.50 7.97
C LYS A 4 -14.16 -6.88 6.76
N LEU A 5 -13.72 -5.67 6.40
CA LEU A 5 -14.21 -4.99 5.20
C LEU A 5 -13.58 -5.65 3.98
N THR A 6 -14.38 -5.86 2.95
CA THR A 6 -13.87 -6.36 1.65
C THR A 6 -12.97 -5.30 0.99
N PRO A 7 -11.98 -5.69 0.15
CA PRO A 7 -11.15 -4.74 -0.60
C PRO A 7 -11.97 -3.64 -1.29
N ARG A 8 -13.08 -4.02 -1.94
CA ARG A 8 -14.05 -3.09 -2.55
C ARG A 8 -14.58 -2.04 -1.60
N GLN A 9 -14.94 -2.42 -0.38
CA GLN A 9 -15.45 -1.51 0.65
C GLN A 9 -14.36 -0.59 1.20
N VAL A 10 -13.14 -1.11 1.35
CA VAL A 10 -12.00 -0.29 1.81
C VAL A 10 -11.66 0.76 0.76
N ILE A 11 -11.55 0.37 -0.51
CA ILE A 11 -11.25 1.29 -1.63
C ILE A 11 -12.32 2.37 -1.74
N ALA A 12 -13.61 1.98 -1.79
CA ALA A 12 -14.71 2.95 -1.87
C ALA A 12 -14.77 3.90 -0.67
N ARG A 13 -14.30 3.46 0.52
CA ARG A 13 -14.24 4.32 1.71
C ARG A 13 -13.02 5.26 1.70
N SER A 14 -11.91 4.83 1.08
CA SER A 14 -10.70 5.65 0.93
C SER A 14 -10.89 6.77 -0.10
N TYR A 15 -11.76 6.58 -1.10
CA TYR A 15 -12.06 7.56 -2.13
C TYR A 15 -13.53 8.01 -2.05
N PRO A 16 -13.83 9.13 -1.35
CA PRO A 16 -15.21 9.53 -1.06
C PRO A 16 -16.06 9.90 -2.29
N THR A 17 -15.43 10.14 -3.45
CA THR A 17 -16.10 10.42 -4.72
C THR A 17 -16.29 9.18 -5.60
N TRP A 18 -15.73 8.03 -5.21
CA TRP A 18 -15.80 6.81 -6.00
C TRP A 18 -17.02 5.98 -5.63
N ASP A 19 -17.70 5.47 -6.66
CA ASP A 19 -18.71 4.44 -6.47
C ASP A 19 -18.06 3.04 -6.38
N TYR A 20 -18.86 2.05 -6.04
CA TYR A 20 -18.37 0.68 -5.96
C TYR A 20 -17.91 0.12 -7.31
N ALA A 21 -18.47 0.59 -8.43
CA ALA A 21 -18.06 0.14 -9.76
C ALA A 21 -16.65 0.63 -10.11
N MET A 22 -16.27 1.83 -9.67
CA MET A 22 -14.91 2.36 -9.82
C MET A 22 -13.92 1.57 -8.95
N ALA A 23 -14.33 1.20 -7.73
CA ALA A 23 -13.53 0.32 -6.88
C ALA A 23 -13.32 -1.05 -7.53
N ASP A 24 -14.35 -1.64 -8.13
CA ASP A 24 -14.25 -2.92 -8.83
C ASP A 24 -13.35 -2.83 -10.08
N ARG A 25 -13.41 -1.72 -10.82
CA ARG A 25 -12.47 -1.47 -11.94
C ARG A 25 -11.02 -1.39 -11.48
N LEU A 26 -10.75 -0.74 -10.34
CA LEU A 26 -9.40 -0.69 -9.79
C LEU A 26 -8.92 -2.09 -9.39
N ILE A 27 -9.77 -2.88 -8.73
CA ILE A 27 -9.44 -4.26 -8.33
C ILE A 27 -9.10 -5.09 -9.58
N ALA A 28 -9.96 -5.06 -10.60
CA ALA A 28 -9.74 -5.80 -11.85
C ALA A 28 -8.45 -5.36 -12.56
N TRP A 29 -8.12 -4.07 -12.55
CA TRP A 29 -6.88 -3.56 -13.14
C TRP A 29 -5.65 -4.02 -12.36
N LEU A 30 -5.71 -4.06 -11.03
CA LEU A 30 -4.62 -4.58 -10.19
C LEU A 30 -4.40 -6.07 -10.45
N GLU A 31 -5.48 -6.86 -10.56
CA GLU A 31 -5.40 -8.29 -10.91
C GLU A 31 -4.77 -8.52 -12.28
N ASP A 32 -5.17 -7.74 -13.30
CA ASP A 32 -4.60 -7.81 -14.66
C ASP A 32 -3.10 -7.46 -14.68
N CYS A 33 -2.68 -6.52 -13.84
CA CYS A 33 -1.28 -6.15 -13.66
C CYS A 33 -0.49 -7.13 -12.77
N GLY A 34 -1.15 -8.14 -12.19
CA GLY A 34 -0.53 -9.12 -11.29
C GLY A 34 -0.25 -8.62 -9.87
N TYR A 35 -0.90 -7.53 -9.45
CA TYR A 35 -0.80 -7.02 -8.08
C TYR A 35 -1.81 -7.70 -7.15
N GLU A 36 -1.36 -8.03 -5.94
CA GLU A 36 -2.20 -8.60 -4.88
C GLU A 36 -2.58 -7.52 -3.85
N ILE A 37 -3.87 -7.44 -3.51
CA ILE A 37 -4.35 -6.51 -2.49
C ILE A 37 -4.19 -7.13 -1.10
N VAL A 38 -3.17 -6.71 -0.37
CA VAL A 38 -2.87 -7.16 1.00
C VAL A 38 -3.33 -6.18 2.07
N GLU A 39 -3.64 -6.66 3.27
CA GLU A 39 -3.91 -5.79 4.42
C GLU A 39 -2.63 -5.02 4.80
N LYS A 40 -2.75 -3.72 5.13
CA LYS A 40 -1.60 -2.82 5.41
C LYS A 40 -0.69 -3.31 6.54
N ASP A 41 -1.23 -4.05 7.50
CA ASP A 41 -0.48 -4.60 8.65
C ASP A 41 -0.02 -6.05 8.43
N ALA A 42 -0.35 -6.66 7.28
CA ALA A 42 0.32 -7.89 6.86
C ALA A 42 1.77 -7.52 6.51
N VAL A 43 2.70 -8.31 7.03
CA VAL A 43 4.15 -8.10 7.04
C VAL A 43 4.75 -8.09 5.62
N HIS A 44 4.40 -7.08 4.82
CA HIS A 44 4.85 -6.89 3.44
C HIS A 44 5.61 -5.57 3.38
N ARG A 45 6.87 -5.63 3.83
CA ARG A 45 7.82 -4.50 3.75
C ARG A 45 7.96 -3.99 2.30
N ASP A 46 7.74 -4.87 1.33
CA ASP A 46 7.81 -4.58 -0.11
C ASP A 46 6.60 -3.79 -0.65
N ALA A 47 5.48 -3.74 0.07
CA ALA A 47 4.31 -2.94 -0.29
C ALA A 47 4.32 -1.54 0.36
N SER A 48 5.38 -1.22 1.11
CA SER A 48 5.56 0.08 1.74
C SER A 48 5.92 1.14 0.68
N LEU A 49 5.04 2.11 0.47
CA LEU A 49 5.34 3.34 -0.29
C LEU A 49 6.27 4.28 0.48
N VAL A 50 6.70 3.92 1.69
CA VAL A 50 7.77 4.62 2.40
C VAL A 50 9.08 4.10 1.81
N PRO A 51 9.87 4.95 1.13
CA PRO A 51 11.22 4.57 0.74
C PRO A 51 11.96 4.10 2.00
N ASP A 52 12.54 2.91 1.96
CA ASP A 52 13.56 2.52 2.93
C ASP A 52 14.71 3.49 2.67
N VAL A 53 14.81 4.57 3.45
CA VAL A 53 15.95 5.47 3.40
C VAL A 53 17.05 4.72 4.14
N PRO A 54 18.09 4.19 3.47
CA PRO A 54 19.28 3.82 4.18
C PRO A 54 19.96 5.14 4.52
N GLU A 55 19.69 5.72 5.68
CA GLU A 55 20.67 6.62 6.30
C GLU A 55 21.84 5.73 6.76
N THR A 56 22.62 5.29 5.77
CA THR A 56 23.96 4.76 5.97
C THR A 56 24.80 5.89 6.55
N THR A 57 24.85 5.94 7.87
CA THR A 57 26.02 6.29 8.68
C THR A 57 27.11 7.06 7.92
N SER A 58 26.98 8.38 7.83
CA SER A 58 28.14 9.25 7.63
C SER A 58 28.92 9.31 8.94
N SER A 59 29.66 8.25 9.25
CA SER A 59 30.73 8.27 10.22
C SER A 59 32.05 8.23 9.46
N LEU A 60 32.92 9.18 9.79
CA LEU A 60 34.34 9.31 9.44
C LEU A 60 34.69 9.99 8.12
N GLU A 61 34.74 11.34 8.15
CA GLU A 61 35.90 12.05 7.60
C GLU A 61 36.06 13.38 8.35
N ASN A 62 36.96 13.42 9.33
CA ASN A 62 37.65 14.64 9.73
C ASN A 62 39.00 14.21 10.33
N ALA A 63 39.89 13.83 9.43
CA ALA A 63 41.32 13.83 9.65
C ALA A 63 41.93 14.75 8.60
N HIS A 64 42.05 16.04 8.92
CA HIS A 64 43.30 16.78 8.74
C HIS A 64 43.29 18.12 9.48
#